data_AF-A0A2T3BBI2-F1
#
_entry.id   AF-A0A2T3BBI2-F1
#
_cell.length_a   1.000
_cell.length_b   1.000
_cell.length_c   1.000
_cell.angle_alpha   90.00
_cell.angle_beta   90.00
_cell.angle_gamma   90.00
#
_symmetry.space_group_name_H-M   'P 1'
#
loop_
_entity.id
_entity.type
_entity.pdbx_description
1 polymer ?
#
loop_
_entity_poly.entity_id
_entity_poly.type
_entity_poly.pdbx_seq_one_letter_code
_entity_poly.pdbx_strand_id
1 'polypeptide(L)' 'KKPNILYLRILGSLTYVLIPKLRRKGKLADKANKEILIGFNSSNNFLVYVPSQNRVINS' A
#
# COMPACT_ATOMS: atom_id res chain seq x y z
N LYS A 1 0.85 7.79 19.67
CA LYS A 1 1.74 6.61 19.51
C LYS A 1 1.38 5.94 18.18
N LYS A 2 2.31 5.76 17.22
CA LYS A 2 1.99 5.07 15.96
C LYS A 2 1.67 3.59 16.27
N PRO A 3 0.63 2.98 15.69
CA PRO A 3 0.34 1.57 15.90
C PRO A 3 1.49 0.71 15.35
N ASN A 4 1.88 -0.32 16.09
CA ASN A 4 2.89 -1.28 15.65
C ASN A 4 2.23 -2.32 14.72
N ILE A 5 2.46 -2.18 13.43
CA ILE A 5 1.89 -3.03 12.37
C ILE A 5 2.77 -4.23 12.03
N LEU A 6 3.88 -4.48 12.74
CA LEU A 6 4.80 -5.59 12.46
C LEU A 6 4.13 -6.98 12.49
N TYR A 7 3.02 -7.11 13.22
CA TYR A 7 2.27 -8.35 13.38
C TYR A 7 1.10 -8.55 12.40
N LEU A 8 0.76 -7.56 11.56
CA LEU A 8 -0.29 -7.68 10.54
C LEU A 8 0.30 -8.24 9.23
N ARG A 9 0.86 -9.45 9.31
CA ARG A 9 1.51 -10.14 8.18
C ARG A 9 0.58 -11.11 7.47
N ILE A 10 -0.59 -10.63 7.05
CA ILE A 10 -1.52 -11.42 6.24
C ILE A 10 -1.18 -11.17 4.77
N LEU A 11 -0.41 -12.09 4.18
CA LEU A 11 -0.17 -12.07 2.73
C LEU A 11 -1.47 -12.37 1.98
N GLY A 12 -1.65 -11.76 0.81
CA GLY A 12 -2.88 -11.85 0.03
C GLY A 12 -4.03 -10.97 0.56
N SER A 13 -3.78 -10.17 1.60
CA SER A 13 -4.77 -9.21 2.09
C SER A 13 -4.83 -7.95 1.23
N LEU A 14 -5.99 -7.30 1.25
CA LEU A 14 -6.19 -6.01 0.58
C LEU A 14 -5.47 -4.91 1.36
N THR A 15 -4.61 -4.16 0.67
CA THR A 15 -3.82 -3.06 1.23
C THR A 15 -4.15 -1.73 0.54
N TYR A 16 -3.96 -0.63 1.26
CA TYR A 16 -4.29 0.71 0.79
C TYR A 16 -3.02 1.57 0.72
N VAL A 17 -2.51 1.77 -0.50
CA VAL A 17 -1.29 2.55 -0.74
C VAL A 17 -1.63 4.02 -0.85
N LEU A 18 -1.05 4.86 0.00
CA LEU A 18 -1.33 6.30 0.06
C LEU A 18 -0.92 7.02 -1.25
N ILE A 19 -1.86 7.73 -1.87
CA ILE A 19 -1.58 8.62 -2.99
C ILE A 19 -1.03 9.94 -2.44
N PRO A 20 0.18 10.39 -2.84
CA PRO A 20 0.74 11.68 -2.41
C PRO A 20 -0.20 12.84 -2.72
N LYS A 21 -0.27 13.85 -1.84
CA LYS A 21 -1.18 15.01 -2.00
C LYS A 21 -1.06 15.70 -3.36
N LEU A 22 0.17 15.83 -3.87
CA LEU A 22 0.48 16.44 -5.17
C LEU A 22 -0.15 15.71 -6.37
N ARG A 23 -0.45 14.42 -6.23
CA ARG A 23 -1.06 13.58 -7.29
C ARG A 23 -2.59 13.51 -7.20
N ARG A 24 -3.21 14.10 -6.16
CA ARG A 24 -4.66 14.06 -5.96
C ARG A 24 -5.33 15.15 -6.79
N LYS A 25 -6.38 14.80 -7.54
CA LYS A 25 -7.14 15.72 -8.42
C LYS A 25 -8.17 16.59 -7.67
N GLY A 26 -7.91 16.96 -6.41
CA GLY A 26 -8.81 17.79 -5.60
C GLY A 26 -9.17 17.22 -4.23
N LYS A 27 -10.04 17.92 -3.49
CA LYS A 27 -10.40 17.61 -2.08
C LYS A 27 -11.12 16.26 -1.92
N LEU A 28 -11.93 15.89 -2.91
CA LEU A 28 -12.74 14.67 -2.92
C LEU A 28 -12.08 13.52 -3.72
N ALA A 29 -10.86 13.71 -4.21
CA ALA A 29 -10.14 12.66 -4.90
C ALA A 29 -9.74 11.54 -3.93
N ASP A 30 -9.65 10.32 -4.46
CA ASP A 30 -9.18 9.16 -3.71
C ASP A 30 -7.82 9.45 -3.07
N LYS A 31 -7.69 8.99 -1.82
CA LYS A 31 -6.48 9.21 -1.01
C LYS A 31 -5.55 8.00 -1.04
N ALA A 32 -6.01 6.85 -1.48
CA ALA A 32 -5.25 5.63 -1.53
C ALA A 32 -5.69 4.72 -2.69
N ASN A 33 -4.75 3.94 -3.23
CA ASN A 33 -5.02 2.87 -4.18
C ASN A 33 -5.26 1.56 -3.42
N LYS A 34 -6.22 0.76 -3.89
CA LYS A 34 -6.47 -0.59 -3.39
C LYS A 34 -5.58 -1.57 -4.12
N GLU A 35 -4.72 -2.26 -3.39
CA GLU A 35 -3.74 -3.20 -3.94
C GLU A 35 -3.68 -4.46 -3.07
N ILE A 36 -2.76 -5.39 -3.38
CA ILE A 36 -2.62 -6.65 -2.63
C ILE A 36 -1.25 -6.70 -1.94
N LEU A 37 -1.24 -6.97 -0.63
CA LEU A 37 -0.01 -7.17 0.12
C LEU A 37 0.54 -8.57 -0.16
N ILE A 38 1.75 -8.66 -0.72
CA ILE A 38 2.37 -9.94 -1.10
C ILE A 38 3.65 -10.25 -0.33
N GLY A 39 4.20 -9.28 0.40
CA GLY A 39 5.40 -9.53 1.21
C GLY A 39 5.95 -8.30 1.90
N PHE A 40 7.13 -8.48 2.48
CA PHE A 40 7.87 -7.45 3.21
C PHE A 40 9.34 -7.56 2.80
N ASN A 41 9.93 -6.46 2.36
CA ASN A 41 11.36 -6.39 2.10
C ASN A 41 12.14 -5.97 3.36
N SER A 42 11.53 -5.15 4.22
CA SER A 42 12.07 -4.75 5.53
C SER A 42 10.95 -4.42 6.51
N SER A 43 11.29 -4.03 7.75
CA SER A 43 10.31 -3.65 8.78
C SER A 43 9.31 -2.56 8.34
N ASN A 44 9.68 -1.70 7.39
CA ASN A 44 8.83 -0.62 6.86
C ASN A 44 8.67 -0.64 5.33
N ASN A 45 9.26 -1.62 4.63
CA ASN A 45 9.16 -1.71 3.17
C ASN A 45 8.25 -2.88 2.81
N PHE A 46 7.09 -2.57 2.22
CA PHE A 46 6.08 -3.56 1.86
C PHE A 46 6.17 -3.91 0.38
N LEU A 47 6.03 -5.19 0.05
CA LEU A 47 5.86 -5.64 -1.33
C LEU A 47 4.36 -5.68 -1.64
N VAL A 48 3.96 -4.86 -2.60
CA VAL A 48 2.57 -4.68 -2.99
C VAL A 48 2.43 -5.05 -4.46
N TYR A 49 1.50 -5.96 -4.74
CA TYR A 49 1.12 -6.29 -6.10
C TYR A 49 0.04 -5.33 -6.57
N VAL A 50 0.28 -4.72 -7.73
CA VAL A 50 -0.61 -3.79 -8.41
C VAL A 50 -1.27 -4.51 -9.58
N PRO A 51 -2.54 -4.97 -9.46
CA PRO A 51 -3.19 -5.77 -10.50
C PRO A 51 -3.38 -4.99 -11.79
N SER A 52 -3.62 -3.68 -11.71
CA SER A 52 -3.81 -2.81 -12.88
C SER A 52 -2.58 -2.70 -13.77
N GLN A 53 -1.38 -2.92 -13.21
CA GLN A 53 -0.11 -2.83 -13.91
C GLN A 53 0.59 -4.18 -14.04
N ASN A 54 -0.03 -5.26 -13.53
CA ASN A 54 0.56 -6.59 -13.43
C ASN A 54 2.01 -6.56 -12.89
N ARG A 55 2.24 -5.78 -11.81
CA ARG A 55 3.59 -5.50 -11.30
C ARG A 55 3.64 -5.46 -9.79
N VAL A 56 4.79 -5.84 -9.24
CA VAL A 56 5.13 -5.67 -7.83
C VAL A 56 5.90 -4.37 -7.61
N ILE A 57 5.49 -3.60 -6.60
CA ILE A 57 6.16 -2.37 -6.15
C ILE A 57 6.57 -2.47 -4.68
N ASN A 58 7.62 -1.72 -4.33
CA ASN A 58 7.96 -1.44 -2.95
C ASN A 58 7.18 -0.20 -2.51
N SER A 59 6.41 -0.32 -1.43
CA SER A 59 5.66 0.78 -0.80
C SER A 59 6.27 1.21 0.52
#